data_AF-A0A957VAG0-F1
#
_entry.id   AF-A0A957VAG0-F1
#
_cell.length_a   1.000
_cell.length_b   1.000
_cell.length_c   1.000
_cell.angle_alpha   90.00
_cell.angle_beta   90.00
_cell.angle_gamma   90.00
#
_symmetry.space_group_name_H-M   'P 1'
#
loop_
_entity.id
_entity.type
_entity.pdbx_description
1 polymer ?
#
loop_
_entity_poly.entity_id
_entity_poly.type
_entity_poly.pdbx_seq_one_letter_code
_entity_poly.pdbx_strand_id
1 'polypeptide(L)'
;MEWFEQTIIIVGMFVVRLGVPLLITLAVGYWLRRLDEKWQAEALARQTAEAPAVVEPEPNFTLYKVIDRPCWEVKGCPAALSQQCPAFEQPGRPCWQARYQAEGRLPATCYSCPIFARRSASQSQIQMN
;
A
#
# COMPACT_ATOMS: atom_id res chain seq x y z
N MET A 1 42.46 44.09 26.09
CA MET A 1 42.09 42.67 25.95
C MET A 1 40.58 42.45 26.09
N GLU A 2 39.84 43.40 26.65
CA GLU A 2 38.35 43.44 26.77
C GLU A 2 37.51 43.03 25.55
N TRP A 3 37.93 43.33 24.31
CA TRP A 3 37.13 43.02 23.12
C TRP A 3 37.06 41.51 22.80
N PHE A 4 38.07 40.75 23.21
CA PHE A 4 38.08 39.30 23.05
C PHE A 4 37.08 38.62 23.99
N GLU A 5 36.94 39.12 25.22
CA GLU A 5 35.99 38.56 26.19
C GLU A 5 34.54 38.72 25.73
N GLN A 6 34.18 39.91 25.24
CA GLN A 6 32.84 40.16 24.69
C GLN A 6 32.55 39.27 23.47
N THR A 7 33.55 39.07 22.60
CA THR A 7 33.42 38.19 21.44
C THR A 7 33.20 36.73 21.87
N ILE A 8 33.93 36.24 22.87
CA ILE A 8 33.79 34.88 23.41
C ILE A 8 32.41 34.67 24.02
N ILE A 9 31.88 35.65 24.77
CA ILE A 9 30.56 35.53 25.40
C ILE A 9 29.45 35.45 24.34
N ILE A 10 29.51 36.30 23.31
CA ILE A 10 28.51 36.28 22.23
C ILE A 10 28.57 34.97 21.45
N VAL A 11 29.77 34.56 21.01
CA VAL A 11 29.95 33.30 20.27
C VAL A 11 29.55 32.11 21.14
N GLY A 12 29.91 32.11 22.42
CA GLY A 12 29.53 31.08 23.39
C GLY A 12 28.01 30.92 23.50
N MET A 13 27.26 32.03 23.59
CA MET A 13 25.79 31.97 23.63
C MET A 13 25.20 31.38 22.34
N PHE A 14 25.76 31.73 21.17
CA PHE A 14 25.35 31.17 19.89
C PHE A 14 25.66 29.68 19.79
N VAL A 15 26.84 29.24 20.21
CA VAL A 15 27.24 27.82 20.22
C VAL A 15 26.38 27.04 21.21
N VAL A 16 26.04 27.59 22.36
CA VAL A 16 25.12 26.92 23.30
C VAL A 16 23.72 26.83 22.68
N ARG A 17 23.21 27.89 22.06
CA ARG A 17 21.87 27.87 21.45
C ARG A 17 21.76 27.07 20.16
N LEU A 18 22.83 26.87 19.41
CA LEU A 18 22.81 26.13 18.13
C LEU A 18 23.41 24.73 18.28
N GLY A 19 24.53 24.63 18.99
CA GLY A 19 25.24 23.38 19.22
C GLY A 19 24.47 22.43 20.13
N VAL A 20 23.86 22.91 21.21
CA VAL A 20 23.06 22.06 22.11
C VAL A 20 21.86 21.44 21.41
N PRO A 21 20.96 22.19 20.72
CA PRO A 21 19.83 21.55 20.04
C PRO A 21 20.29 20.62 18.91
N LEU A 22 21.35 20.97 18.16
CA LEU A 22 21.88 20.09 17.12
C LEU A 22 22.40 18.77 17.71
N LEU A 23 23.16 18.83 18.80
CA LEU A 23 23.65 17.65 19.51
C LEU A 23 22.50 16.80 20.05
N ILE A 24 21.47 17.43 20.62
CA ILE A 24 20.29 16.71 21.12
C ILE A 24 19.58 16.00 19.97
N THR A 25 19.33 16.67 18.84
CA THR A 25 18.68 16.06 17.68
C THR A 25 19.50 14.89 17.14
N LEU A 26 20.82 15.04 17.04
CA LEU A 26 21.72 13.96 16.60
C LEU A 26 21.71 12.79 17.59
N ALA A 27 21.74 13.06 18.89
CA ALA A 27 21.70 12.04 19.93
C ALA A 27 20.38 11.26 19.92
N VAL A 28 19.25 11.95 19.78
CA VAL A 28 17.92 11.33 19.68
C VAL A 28 17.81 10.51 18.40
N GLY A 29 18.23 11.06 17.25
CA GLY A 29 18.23 10.34 15.98
C GLY A 29 19.10 9.08 16.02
N TYR A 30 20.29 9.17 16.64
CA TYR A 30 21.17 8.03 16.85
C TYR A 30 20.55 6.97 17.77
N TRP A 31 19.92 7.40 18.86
CA TRP A 31 19.23 6.48 19.78
C TRP A 31 18.08 5.75 19.11
N LEU A 32 17.24 6.46 18.35
CA LEU A 32 16.12 5.87 17.61
C LEU A 32 16.61 4.86 16.57
N ARG A 33 17.66 5.20 15.81
CA ARG A 33 18.25 4.29 14.83
C ARG A 33 18.73 2.98 15.48
N ARG A 34 19.37 3.07 16.64
CA ARG A 34 19.83 1.90 17.40
C ARG A 34 18.68 1.00 17.85
N LEU A 35 17.54 1.58 18.22
CA LEU A 35 16.33 0.82 18.56
C LEU A 35 15.72 0.17 17.32
N ASP A 36 15.70 0.89 16.19
CA ASP A 36 15.14 0.42 14.93
C ASP A 36 15.92 -0.80 14.39
N GLU A 37 17.25 -0.77 14.45
CA GLU A 37 18.12 -1.90 14.06
C GLU A 37 17.78 -3.19 14.82
N LYS A 38 17.43 -3.07 16.12
CA LYS A 38 17.04 -4.22 16.93
C LYS A 38 15.70 -4.80 16.47
N TRP A 39 14.71 -3.96 16.19
CA TRP A 39 13.40 -4.42 15.73
C TRP A 39 13.41 -4.97 14.31
N GLN A 40 14.25 -4.43 13.42
CA GLN A 40 14.43 -4.98 12.08
C GLN A 40 15.03 -6.40 12.13
N ALA A 41 15.99 -6.63 13.02
CA ALA A 41 16.55 -7.97 13.24
C ALA A 41 15.48 -8.95 13.76
N GLU A 42 14.63 -8.51 14.68
CA GLU A 42 13.51 -9.32 15.18
C GLU A 42 12.45 -9.57 14.10
N ALA A 43 12.17 -8.59 13.23
CA ALA A 43 11.23 -8.74 12.11
C ALA A 43 11.75 -9.72 11.05
N LEU A 44 13.05 -9.68 10.73
CA LEU A 44 13.68 -10.65 9.83
C LEU A 44 13.65 -12.04 10.45
N ALA A 45 13.95 -12.17 11.75
CA ALA A 45 13.90 -13.44 12.48
C ALA A 45 12.48 -14.02 12.51
N ARG A 46 11.44 -13.18 12.70
CA ARG A 46 10.04 -13.62 12.58
C ARG A 46 9.70 -14.03 11.15
N GLN A 47 10.12 -13.30 10.13
CA GLN A 47 9.90 -13.68 8.74
C GLN A 47 10.61 -14.98 8.34
N THR A 48 11.78 -15.28 8.92
CA THR A 48 12.50 -16.55 8.67
C THR A 48 11.95 -17.70 9.50
N ALA A 49 11.49 -17.45 10.74
CA ALA A 49 10.89 -18.46 11.59
C ALA A 49 9.45 -18.81 11.17
N GLU A 50 8.74 -17.83 10.63
CA GLU A 50 7.39 -17.97 10.09
C GLU A 50 7.40 -18.11 8.56
N ALA A 51 8.59 -18.21 7.94
CA ALA A 51 8.71 -18.57 6.53
C ALA A 51 8.05 -19.95 6.36
N PRO A 52 6.87 -20.03 5.72
CA PRO A 52 6.40 -21.31 5.25
C PRO A 52 7.48 -21.83 4.29
N ALA A 53 7.80 -23.11 4.41
CA ALA A 53 8.66 -23.81 3.46
C ALA A 53 8.39 -23.28 2.06
N VAL A 54 9.46 -22.78 1.43
CA VAL A 54 9.52 -22.28 0.05
C VAL A 54 8.49 -23.01 -0.80
N VAL A 55 7.33 -22.39 -1.01
CA VAL A 55 6.59 -22.58 -2.25
C VAL A 55 7.49 -21.88 -3.24
N GLU A 56 8.27 -22.69 -3.94
CA GLU A 56 8.96 -22.35 -5.18
C GLU A 56 8.08 -21.33 -5.93
N PRO A 57 8.62 -20.19 -6.39
CA PRO A 57 7.84 -19.28 -7.20
C PRO A 57 7.58 -19.96 -8.54
N GLU A 58 6.58 -20.85 -8.57
CA GLU A 58 5.86 -21.16 -9.78
C GLU A 58 5.40 -19.80 -10.32
N PRO A 59 5.64 -19.53 -11.62
CA PRO A 59 5.40 -18.23 -12.22
C PRO A 59 3.90 -17.92 -12.12
N ASN A 60 3.52 -17.18 -11.08
CA ASN A 60 2.15 -16.82 -10.76
C ASN A 60 1.66 -15.68 -11.67
N PHE A 61 1.94 -15.82 -12.97
CA PHE A 61 1.34 -15.08 -14.07
C PHE A 61 -0.17 -15.41 -14.23
N THR A 62 -0.69 -16.29 -13.37
CA THR A 62 -2.10 -16.69 -13.29
C THR A 62 -2.95 -15.77 -12.43
N LEU A 63 -2.36 -14.95 -11.53
CA LEU A 63 -3.15 -13.97 -10.76
C LEU A 63 -3.68 -12.84 -11.65
N TYR A 64 -2.91 -12.41 -12.65
CA TYR A 64 -3.32 -11.38 -13.60
C TYR A 64 -4.41 -11.90 -14.56
N LYS A 65 -4.32 -13.18 -14.96
CA LYS A 65 -5.25 -13.80 -15.91
C LYS A 65 -6.66 -14.04 -15.36
N VAL A 66 -6.84 -13.96 -14.04
CA VAL A 66 -8.16 -14.03 -13.40
C VAL A 66 -8.85 -12.66 -13.36
N ILE A 67 -8.09 -11.56 -13.42
CA ILE A 67 -8.66 -10.21 -13.46
C ILE A 67 -9.25 -9.89 -14.85
N ASP A 68 -8.73 -10.48 -15.93
CA ASP A 68 -9.22 -10.27 -17.29
C ASP A 68 -10.40 -11.17 -17.70
N ARG A 69 -10.76 -12.17 -16.89
CA ARG A 69 -11.92 -13.01 -17.24
C ARG A 69 -13.21 -12.28 -16.92
N PRO A 70 -14.14 -12.20 -17.90
CA PRO A 70 -15.39 -11.52 -17.68
C PRO A 70 -16.24 -12.25 -16.65
N CYS A 71 -17.04 -11.50 -15.89
CA CYS A 71 -17.73 -12.05 -14.73
C CYS A 71 -18.70 -13.20 -15.06
N TRP A 72 -19.21 -13.26 -16.29
CA TRP A 72 -20.16 -14.30 -16.72
C TRP A 72 -19.49 -15.66 -16.85
N GLU A 73 -18.20 -15.70 -17.24
CA GLU A 73 -17.41 -16.94 -17.27
C GLU A 73 -17.11 -17.42 -15.85
N VAL A 74 -16.77 -16.51 -14.95
CA VAL A 74 -16.43 -16.85 -13.56
C VAL A 74 -17.66 -17.24 -12.75
N LYS A 75 -18.82 -16.61 -12.99
CA LYS A 75 -20.08 -16.92 -12.31
C LYS A 75 -20.89 -18.04 -12.99
N GLY A 76 -20.43 -18.56 -14.13
CA GLY A 76 -21.17 -19.58 -14.90
C GLY A 76 -22.58 -19.12 -15.30
N CYS A 77 -22.74 -17.84 -15.65
CA CYS A 77 -24.06 -17.30 -16.01
C CYS A 77 -24.56 -17.94 -17.32
N PRO A 78 -25.83 -18.39 -17.39
CA PRO A 78 -26.38 -18.96 -18.62
C PRO A 78 -26.48 -17.88 -19.71
N ALA A 79 -26.37 -18.28 -20.98
CA ALA A 79 -26.29 -17.37 -22.12
C ALA A 79 -27.46 -16.37 -22.23
N ALA A 80 -28.65 -16.76 -21.73
CA ALA A 80 -29.82 -15.88 -21.68
C ALA A 80 -29.63 -14.69 -20.72
N LEU A 81 -28.88 -14.86 -19.63
CA LEU A 81 -28.57 -13.80 -18.67
C LEU A 81 -27.37 -12.96 -19.10
N SER A 82 -26.43 -13.52 -19.89
CA SER A 82 -25.27 -12.77 -20.39
C SER A 82 -25.66 -11.78 -21.48
N GLN A 83 -26.62 -12.13 -22.36
CA GLN A 83 -27.11 -11.22 -23.41
C GLN A 83 -27.84 -9.98 -22.86
N GLN A 84 -28.43 -10.09 -21.67
CA GLN A 84 -29.10 -8.98 -20.98
C GLN A 84 -28.16 -8.21 -20.04
N CYS A 85 -26.90 -8.62 -19.95
CA CYS A 85 -25.95 -8.04 -19.02
C CYS A 85 -25.18 -6.88 -19.69
N PRO A 86 -25.21 -5.66 -19.13
CA PRO A 86 -24.42 -4.54 -19.64
C PRO A 86 -22.91 -4.81 -19.68
N ALA A 87 -22.45 -5.74 -18.84
CA ALA A 87 -21.06 -6.18 -18.81
C ALA A 87 -20.64 -6.90 -20.10
N PHE A 88 -21.57 -7.59 -20.77
CA PHE A 88 -21.28 -8.36 -21.99
C PHE A 88 -20.99 -7.45 -23.19
N GLU A 89 -21.65 -6.30 -23.28
CA GLU A 89 -21.41 -5.30 -24.33
C GLU A 89 -20.05 -4.62 -24.20
N GLN A 90 -19.44 -4.64 -22.99
CA GLN A 90 -18.18 -3.94 -22.69
C GLN A 90 -17.17 -4.88 -22.03
N PRO A 91 -16.59 -5.84 -22.77
CA PRO A 91 -15.67 -6.84 -22.22
C PRO A 91 -14.39 -6.23 -21.61
N GLY A 92 -14.01 -5.01 -22.03
CA GLY A 92 -12.88 -4.28 -21.46
C GLY A 92 -13.15 -3.60 -20.12
N ARG A 93 -14.37 -3.70 -19.57
CA ARG A 93 -14.73 -3.04 -18.31
C ARG A 93 -15.16 -4.06 -17.24
N PRO A 94 -14.91 -3.75 -15.94
CA PRO A 94 -15.47 -4.54 -14.86
C PRO A 94 -16.99 -4.62 -14.97
N CYS A 95 -17.53 -5.79 -14.68
CA CYS A 95 -18.98 -6.00 -14.70
C CYS A 95 -19.76 -5.05 -13.80
N TRP A 96 -19.20 -4.69 -12.64
CA TRP A 96 -19.83 -3.77 -11.70
C TRP A 96 -19.87 -2.35 -12.25
N GLN A 97 -18.85 -1.93 -13.02
CA GLN A 97 -18.79 -0.60 -13.62
C GLN A 97 -19.75 -0.50 -14.80
N ALA A 98 -19.83 -1.54 -15.64
CA ALA A 98 -20.81 -1.61 -16.72
C ALA A 98 -22.25 -1.58 -16.18
N ARG A 99 -22.53 -2.34 -15.11
CA ARG A 99 -23.84 -2.32 -14.45
C ARG A 99 -24.15 -0.98 -13.78
N TYR A 100 -23.18 -0.36 -13.12
CA TYR A 100 -23.37 0.95 -12.53
C TYR A 100 -23.70 2.02 -13.57
N GLN A 101 -23.06 1.98 -14.75
CA GLN A 101 -23.37 2.89 -15.85
C GLN A 101 -24.76 2.66 -16.47
N ALA A 102 -25.18 1.40 -16.61
CA ALA A 102 -26.48 1.08 -17.21
C ALA A 102 -27.65 1.26 -16.24
N GLU A 103 -27.48 0.89 -14.97
CA GLU A 103 -28.55 0.88 -13.97
C GLU A 103 -28.54 2.14 -13.07
N GLY A 104 -27.51 2.98 -13.16
CA GLY A 104 -27.31 4.18 -12.32
C GLY A 104 -27.04 3.89 -10.84
N ARG A 105 -27.10 2.61 -10.43
CA ARG A 105 -26.85 2.14 -9.06
C ARG A 105 -26.21 0.77 -9.09
N LEU A 106 -25.45 0.47 -8.03
CA LEU A 106 -24.84 -0.83 -7.90
C LEU A 106 -25.80 -1.81 -7.18
N PRO A 107 -26.17 -2.94 -7.80
CA PRO A 107 -27.07 -3.91 -7.19
C PRO A 107 -26.42 -4.58 -5.98
N ALA A 108 -27.26 -4.97 -5.00
CA ALA A 108 -26.82 -5.58 -3.75
C ALA A 108 -25.90 -6.80 -3.94
N THR A 109 -26.14 -7.55 -5.02
CA THR A 109 -25.38 -8.75 -5.43
C THR A 109 -23.93 -8.46 -5.84
N CYS A 110 -23.57 -7.20 -6.07
CA CYS A 110 -22.20 -6.81 -6.35
C CYS A 110 -21.38 -6.66 -5.06
N TYR A 111 -21.97 -6.23 -3.94
CA TYR A 111 -21.25 -6.08 -2.67
C TYR A 111 -20.79 -7.43 -2.09
N SER A 112 -21.55 -8.49 -2.33
CA SER A 112 -21.18 -9.86 -1.95
C SER A 112 -20.34 -10.59 -3.01
N CYS A 113 -20.00 -9.93 -4.13
CA CYS A 113 -19.26 -10.55 -5.21
C CYS A 113 -17.75 -10.56 -4.90
N PRO A 114 -17.08 -11.73 -4.89
CA PRO A 114 -15.64 -11.80 -4.62
C PRO A 114 -14.80 -11.08 -5.70
N ILE A 115 -15.30 -10.95 -6.93
CA ILE A 115 -14.64 -10.20 -8.01
C ILE A 115 -14.66 -8.69 -7.70
N PHE A 116 -15.77 -8.18 -7.16
CA PHE A 116 -15.87 -6.77 -6.77
C PHE A 116 -14.94 -6.46 -5.61
N ALA A 117 -14.98 -7.26 -4.54
CA ALA A 117 -14.14 -7.07 -3.36
C ALA A 117 -12.63 -7.10 -3.68
N ARG A 118 -12.19 -8.01 -4.56
CA ARG A 118 -10.78 -8.08 -4.98
C ARG A 118 -10.37 -6.88 -5.84
N ARG A 119 -11.22 -6.45 -6.78
CA ARG A 119 -10.91 -5.33 -7.69
C ARG A 119 -11.00 -3.96 -7.00
N SER A 120 -11.92 -3.78 -6.05
CA SER A 120 -11.98 -2.54 -5.26
C SER A 120 -10.74 -2.36 -4.38
N ALA A 121 -10.24 -3.45 -3.79
CA ALA A 121 -8.98 -3.47 -3.04
C ALA A 121 -7.75 -3.16 -3.93
N SER A 122 -7.71 -3.67 -5.17
CA SER A 122 -6.61 -3.35 -6.09
C SER A 122 -6.67 -1.91 -6.60
N GLN A 123 -7.86 -1.37 -6.83
CA GLN A 123 -8.03 0.00 -7.32
C GLN A 123 -7.56 1.04 -6.29
N SER A 124 -7.77 0.81 -4.99
CA SER A 124 -7.27 1.71 -3.94
C SER A 124 -5.74 1.71 -3.85
N GLN A 125 -5.07 0.60 -4.18
CA GLN A 125 -3.60 0.54 -4.19
C GLN A 125 -2.99 1.35 -5.34
N ILE A 126 -3.68 1.47 -6.48
CA ILE A 126 -3.19 2.25 -7.64
C ILE A 126 -3.32 3.76 -7.39
N GLN A 127 -4.26 4.21 -6.54
CA GLN A 127 -4.49 5.64 -6.30
C GLN A 127 -3.55 6.28 -5.26
N MET A 128 -2.74 5.48 -4.56
CA MET A 128 -1.79 5.92 -3.53
C MET A 128 -0.35 6.06 -4.05
N ASN A 129 -0.13 5.96 -5.36
CA ASN A 129 1.18 6.08 -6.01
C ASN A 129 1.16 7.24 -7.03
#